data_AF-R5CL48-F1
#
_entry.id   AF-R5CL48-F1
#
_cell.length_a   1.000
_cell.length_b   1.000
_cell.length_c   1.000
_cell.angle_alpha   90.00
_cell.angle_beta   90.00
_cell.angle_gamma   90.00
#
_symmetry.space_group_name_H-M   'P 1'
#
loop_
_entity.id
_entity.type
_entity.pdbx_description
1 polymer ?
#
loop_
_entity_poly.entity_id
_entity_poly.type
_entity_poly.pdbx_seq_one_letter_code
_entity_poly.pdbx_strand_id
1 'polypeptide(L)' 'MKKLFLILALAIGLGAASPQKASAQEIVVTTITHFDGYDYVEFNDGSFGLFFADGTYVIYKRMEGNM' A
#
# COMPACT_ATOMS: atom_id res chain seq x y z
N MET A 1 -5.50 -0.22 -59.42
CA MET A 1 -5.12 0.69 -58.33
C MET A 1 -5.07 -0.10 -57.03
N LYS A 2 -3.87 -0.18 -56.43
CA LYS A 2 -3.56 -0.92 -55.20
C LYS A 2 -4.27 -0.30 -53.99
N LYS A 3 -4.91 -1.11 -53.15
CA LYS A 3 -5.08 -0.81 -51.73
C LYS A 3 -4.83 -2.09 -50.93
N LEU A 4 -3.57 -2.30 -50.63
CA LEU A 4 -3.08 -3.30 -49.70
C LEU A 4 -3.51 -2.87 -48.29
N PHE A 5 -4.44 -3.60 -47.68
CA PHE A 5 -4.78 -3.39 -46.27
C PHE A 5 -3.76 -4.15 -45.42
N LEU A 6 -2.70 -3.46 -44.96
CA LEU A 6 -1.82 -4.01 -43.94
C LEU A 6 -2.59 -4.04 -42.61
N ILE A 7 -3.03 -5.24 -42.21
CA ILE A 7 -3.46 -5.50 -40.84
C ILE A 7 -2.17 -5.62 -40.01
N LEU A 8 -1.83 -4.58 -39.25
CA LEU A 8 -0.75 -4.63 -38.29
C LEU A 8 -1.25 -5.38 -37.05
N ALA A 9 -1.15 -6.71 -37.06
CA ALA A 9 -1.36 -7.53 -35.86
C ALA A 9 -0.13 -7.39 -34.96
N LEU A 10 -0.12 -6.35 -34.12
CA LEU A 10 0.85 -6.22 -33.06
C LEU A 10 0.49 -7.23 -31.96
N ALA A 11 0.99 -8.46 -32.11
CA ALA A 11 1.01 -9.44 -31.03
C ALA A 11 2.04 -8.98 -29.99
N ILE A 12 1.68 -7.96 -29.20
CA ILE A 12 2.36 -7.73 -27.93
C ILE A 12 1.98 -8.92 -27.09
N GLY A 13 2.95 -9.78 -26.79
CA GLY A 13 2.85 -10.74 -25.71
C GLY A 13 2.62 -9.98 -24.42
N LEU A 14 1.37 -9.60 -24.15
CA LEU A 14 0.90 -9.35 -22.80
C LEU A 14 0.85 -10.73 -22.17
N GLY A 15 1.97 -11.14 -21.59
CA GLY A 15 1.90 -12.06 -20.47
C GLY A 15 0.85 -11.48 -19.54
N ALA A 16 -0.28 -12.17 -19.42
CA ALA A 16 -1.33 -11.80 -18.50
C ALA A 16 -0.72 -11.94 -17.11
N ALA A 17 -0.08 -10.88 -16.62
CA ALA A 17 0.04 -10.63 -15.21
C ALA A 17 -1.40 -10.46 -14.75
N SER A 18 -2.05 -11.57 -14.41
CA SER A 18 -3.30 -11.56 -13.68
C SER A 18 -3.10 -10.56 -12.55
N PRO A 19 -3.98 -9.56 -12.36
CA PRO A 19 -3.89 -8.70 -11.19
C PRO A 19 -4.00 -9.62 -9.99
N GLN A 20 -2.85 -9.89 -9.37
CA GLN A 20 -2.79 -10.58 -8.10
C GLN A 20 -3.55 -9.65 -7.18
N LYS A 21 -4.77 -10.04 -6.77
CA LYS A 21 -5.48 -9.37 -5.69
C LYS A 21 -4.54 -9.48 -4.51
N ALA A 22 -3.73 -8.44 -4.29
CA ALA A 22 -3.05 -8.25 -3.04
C ALA A 22 -4.18 -8.28 -2.00
N SER A 23 -4.17 -9.31 -1.16
CA SER A 23 -5.03 -9.36 0.01
C SER A 23 -4.66 -8.12 0.82
N ALA A 24 -5.44 -7.06 0.70
CA ALA A 24 -5.28 -5.90 1.57
C ALA A 24 -5.62 -6.41 2.97
N GLN A 25 -4.59 -6.64 3.79
CA GLN A 25 -4.83 -6.84 5.21
C GLN A 25 -5.43 -5.55 5.75
N GLU A 26 -6.54 -5.69 6.46
CA GLU A 26 -7.12 -4.59 7.21
C GLU A 26 -6.15 -4.22 8.33
N ILE A 27 -5.66 -2.98 8.30
CA ILE A 27 -4.83 -2.42 9.36
C ILE A 27 -5.77 -1.75 10.36
N VAL A 28 -5.81 -2.27 11.58
CA VAL A 28 -6.69 -1.79 12.64
C VAL A 28 -5.87 -1.30 13.82
N VAL A 29 -6.39 -0.29 14.52
CA VAL A 29 -5.84 0.19 15.79
C VAL A 29 -6.09 -0.87 16.87
N THR A 30 -5.04 -1.25 17.59
CA THR A 30 -5.13 -2.21 18.70
C THR A 30 -5.07 -1.51 20.05
N THR A 31 -4.24 -0.47 20.16
CA THR A 31 -3.97 0.24 21.42
C THR A 31 -3.87 1.74 21.16
N ILE A 32 -4.41 2.54 22.07
CA ILE A 32 -4.18 3.98 22.14
C ILE A 32 -3.71 4.31 23.56
N THR A 33 -2.56 4.98 23.67
CA THR A 33 -2.01 5.48 24.93
C THR A 33 -1.89 6.99 24.84
N HIS A 34 -2.53 7.69 25.78
CA HIS A 34 -2.56 9.15 25.81
C HIS A 34 -1.37 9.71 26.59
N PHE A 35 -0.66 10.66 25.99
CA PHE A 35 0.41 11.43 26.62
C PHE A 35 0.09 12.93 26.55
N ASP A 36 0.78 13.72 27.36
CA ASP A 36 0.71 15.17 27.22
C ASP A 36 1.35 15.60 25.90
N GLY A 37 0.53 16.15 25.00
CA GLY A 37 0.93 16.63 23.67
C GLY A 37 0.78 15.64 22.51
N TYR A 38 0.59 14.33 22.76
CA TYR A 38 0.38 13.35 21.69
C TYR A 38 -0.30 12.05 22.16
N ASP A 39 -0.90 11.34 21.21
CA ASP A 39 -1.37 9.96 21.37
C ASP A 39 -0.40 8.99 20.68
N TYR A 40 -0.02 7.93 21.39
CA TYR A 40 0.70 6.79 20.82
C TYR A 40 -0.31 5.72 20.42
N VAL A 41 -0.24 5.27 19.16
CA VAL A 41 -1.22 4.34 18.57
C VAL A 41 -0.51 3.13 18.00
N GLU A 42 -0.93 1.94 18.40
CA GLU A 42 -0.42 0.66 17.86
C GLU A 42 -1.39 0.07 16.85
N PHE A 43 -0.84 -0.57 15.81
CA PHE A 43 -1.61 -1.26 14.77
C PHE A 43 -1.35 -2.77 14.81
N ASN A 44 -2.32 -3.56 14.33
CA ASN A 44 -2.24 -5.02 14.29
C ASN A 44 -1.12 -5.58 13.39
N ASP A 45 -0.57 -4.79 12.48
CA ASP A 45 0.57 -5.15 11.63
C ASP A 45 1.94 -4.92 12.32
N GLY A 46 1.92 -4.44 13.56
CA GLY A 46 3.12 -4.10 14.33
C GLY A 46 3.74 -2.75 13.97
N SER A 47 3.10 -1.97 13.10
CA SER A 47 3.39 -0.55 12.93
C SER A 47 2.88 0.24 14.14
N PHE A 48 3.37 1.47 14.31
CA PHE A 48 2.85 2.40 15.32
C PHE A 48 2.86 3.85 14.82
N GLY A 49 2.09 4.71 15.47
CA GLY A 49 1.95 6.12 15.13
C GLY A 49 2.00 7.04 16.33
N LEU A 50 2.44 8.28 16.11
CA LEU A 50 2.35 9.40 17.04
C LEU A 50 1.41 10.44 16.43
N PHE A 51 0.38 10.83 17.16
CA PHE A 51 -0.63 11.81 16.74
C PHE A 51 -0.58 13.01 17.67
N PHE A 52 -0.17 14.16 17.16
CA PHE A 52 0.04 15.36 17.95
C PHE A 52 -1.24 16.20 18.04
N ALA A 53 -1.35 17.00 19.10
CA ALA A 53 -2.51 17.86 19.34
C ALA A 53 -2.76 18.92 18.24
N ASP A 54 -1.73 19.27 17.46
CA ASP A 54 -1.83 20.16 16.31
C ASP A 54 -2.38 19.48 15.04
N GLY A 55 -2.72 18.18 15.13
CA GLY A 55 -3.25 17.36 14.04
C GLY A 55 -2.18 16.76 13.14
N THR A 56 -0.89 17.02 13.40
CA THR A 56 0.20 16.35 12.69
C THR A 56 0.39 14.93 13.20
N TYR A 57 0.99 14.07 12.38
CA TYR A 57 1.26 12.69 12.77
C TYR A 57 2.51 12.12 12.10
N VAL A 58 3.08 11.10 12.74
CA VAL A 58 4.19 10.30 12.19
C VAL A 58 3.81 8.83 12.32
N ILE A 59 3.95 8.06 11.23
CA ILE A 59 3.73 6.61 11.23
C ILE A 59 5.05 5.89 10.98
N TYR A 60 5.38 4.94 11.85
CA TYR A 60 6.49 4.02 11.71
C TYR A 60 5.97 2.67 11.25
N LYS A 61 6.34 2.29 10.04
CA LYS A 61 5.95 1.00 9.46
C LYS A 61 6.95 -0.07 9.85
N ARG A 62 6.45 -1.21 10.31
CA ARG A 62 7.29 -2.40 10.48
C ARG A 62 7.69 -2.92 9.10
N MET A 63 8.98 -2.91 8.81
CA MET A 63 9.53 -3.57 7.63
C MET A 63 9.93 -4.99 8.05
N GLU A 64 9.37 -6.01 7.41
CA GLU A 64 9.92 -7.35 7.52
C GLU A 64 11.31 -7.35 6.87
N GLY A 65 12.35 -7.57 7.66
CA GLY A 65 13.70 -7.77 7.15
C GLY A 65 13.77 -9.15 6.51
N ASN A 66 14.06 -9.22 5.21
CA ASN A 66 14.57 -10.45 4.60
C ASN A 66 15.94 -10.73 5.23
N MET A 67 15.99 -11.66 6.19
CA MET A 67 17.24 -12.23 6.70
C MET A 67 17.79 -13.27 5.71
#